data_AF-A0A8S3ZVY4-F1
#
_entry.id   AF-A0A8S3ZVY4-F1
#
_cell.length_a   1.000
_cell.length_b   1.000
_cell.length_c   1.000
_cell.angle_alpha   90.00
_cell.angle_beta   90.00
_cell.angle_gamma   90.00
#
_symmetry.space_group_name_H-M   'P 1'
#
loop_
_entity.id
_entity.type
_entity.pdbx_description
1 polymer ?
#
loop_
_entity_poly.entity_id
_entity_poly.type
_entity_poly.pdbx_seq_one_letter_code
_entity_poly.pdbx_strand_id
1 'polypeptide(L)'
;MASCEFPLAIQKVKPRIREIFLEFVRPSEVLHVFHKYDLEVLTRNDIENVAAKTKECGDSDGAVMLLDRLRRYGNWFACLLKVLEDPEIKQQHVAEIMRSADRECPVVSETFFHEHNMEMKIAVQGPFEDFVLPQQALRCFQKLYPGFMNDREISRVDLITEKKGNCKGANELLDVISHKRDWFRCLMTVLRDSSMKMGHVASILEKKTESLRREFEARTNNNDYETDSASIERRADQTKSN
;
A
#
# COMPACT_ATOMS: atom_id res chain seq x y z
N MET A 1 -26.88 35.66 -3.38
CA MET A 1 -27.11 34.25 -2.94
C MET A 1 -25.75 33.67 -2.64
N ALA A 2 -25.42 33.48 -1.37
CA ALA A 2 -24.14 32.95 -0.93
C ALA A 2 -24.17 31.43 -1.08
N SER A 3 -23.40 30.89 -2.03
CA SER A 3 -23.18 29.46 -2.11
C SER A 3 -22.25 29.05 -0.97
N CYS A 4 -22.77 28.21 -0.08
CA CYS A 4 -22.00 27.56 0.98
C CYS A 4 -20.92 26.68 0.33
N GLU A 5 -19.67 27.15 0.31
CA GLU A 5 -18.51 26.29 0.09
C GLU A 5 -18.34 25.40 1.33
N PHE A 6 -18.94 24.21 1.29
CA PHE A 6 -18.52 23.13 2.17
C PHE A 6 -17.06 22.80 1.84
N PRO A 7 -16.14 22.78 2.80
CA PRO A 7 -14.79 22.30 2.55
C PRO A 7 -14.90 20.80 2.25
N LEU A 8 -14.85 20.45 0.96
CA LEU A 8 -14.75 19.06 0.52
C LEU A 8 -13.52 18.46 1.20
N ALA A 9 -13.72 17.36 1.92
CA ALA A 9 -12.64 16.67 2.60
C ALA A 9 -11.53 16.34 1.59
N ILE A 10 -10.29 16.77 1.89
CA ILE A 10 -9.14 16.49 1.04
C ILE A 10 -8.97 14.98 0.97
N GLN A 11 -9.15 14.42 -0.23
CA GLN A 11 -9.01 12.99 -0.45
C GLN A 11 -7.53 12.58 -0.30
N LYS A 12 -7.29 11.42 0.31
CA LYS A 12 -5.94 10.84 0.39
C LYS A 12 -5.60 10.20 -0.96
N VAL A 13 -4.45 10.55 -1.53
CA VAL A 13 -3.94 9.95 -2.77
C VAL A 13 -3.02 8.79 -2.42
N LYS A 14 -3.22 7.62 -3.05
CA LYS A 14 -2.33 6.46 -2.90
C LYS A 14 -0.90 6.84 -3.31
N PRO A 15 0.15 6.46 -2.55
CA PRO A 15 1.54 6.84 -2.87
C PRO A 15 1.94 6.48 -4.30
N ARG A 16 1.55 5.28 -4.77
CA ARG A 16 1.85 4.83 -6.12
C ARG A 16 1.19 5.68 -7.21
N ILE A 17 -0.08 6.06 -7.01
CA ILE A 17 -0.78 6.99 -7.91
C ILE A 17 -0.09 8.35 -7.95
N ARG A 18 0.35 8.86 -6.79
CA ARG A 18 1.10 10.11 -6.72
C ARG A 18 2.41 10.04 -7.50
N GLU A 19 3.18 8.96 -7.36
CA GLU A 19 4.43 8.76 -8.11
C GLU A 19 4.18 8.79 -9.62
N ILE A 20 3.26 7.95 -10.11
CA ILE A 20 2.92 7.86 -11.53
C ILE A 20 2.41 9.22 -12.04
N PHE A 21 1.58 9.91 -11.26
CA PHE A 21 1.07 11.22 -11.64
C PHE A 21 2.20 12.22 -11.87
N LEU A 22 3.11 12.36 -10.91
CA LEU A 22 4.19 13.34 -10.96
C LEU A 22 5.25 13.00 -12.02
N GLU A 23 5.43 11.71 -12.32
CA GLU A 23 6.36 11.26 -13.35
C GLU A 23 5.84 11.56 -14.77
N PHE A 24 4.57 11.25 -15.05
CA PHE A 24 4.05 11.20 -16.42
C PHE A 24 3.12 12.36 -16.80
N VAL A 25 2.35 12.92 -15.86
CA VAL A 25 1.35 13.95 -16.20
C VAL A 25 2.02 15.31 -16.37
N ARG A 26 1.70 15.99 -17.47
CA ARG A 26 2.19 17.35 -17.79
C ARG A 26 1.00 18.31 -17.84
N PRO A 27 0.83 19.20 -16.85
CA PRO A 27 -0.30 20.13 -16.82
C PRO A 27 -0.45 20.97 -18.08
N SER A 28 0.66 21.37 -18.71
CA SER A 28 0.64 22.12 -19.97
C SER A 28 -0.09 21.39 -21.10
N GLU A 29 -0.08 20.05 -21.07
CA GLU A 29 -0.75 19.20 -22.06
C GLU A 29 -2.20 18.88 -21.65
N VAL A 30 -2.49 18.66 -20.36
CA VAL A 30 -3.79 18.07 -19.95
C VAL A 30 -4.85 19.07 -19.48
N LEU A 31 -4.46 20.27 -19.02
CA LEU A 31 -5.37 21.19 -18.32
C LEU A 31 -6.59 21.60 -19.15
N HIS A 32 -6.42 21.79 -20.46
CA HIS A 32 -7.46 22.28 -21.35
C HIS A 32 -8.59 21.27 -21.59
N VAL A 33 -8.39 20.00 -21.22
CA VAL A 33 -9.31 18.90 -21.52
C VAL A 33 -10.20 18.53 -20.33
N PHE A 34 -9.86 18.91 -19.09
CA PHE A 34 -10.63 18.53 -17.89
C PHE A 34 -12.13 18.85 -18.00
N HIS A 35 -12.46 20.07 -18.42
CA HIS A 35 -13.85 20.54 -18.55
C HIS A 35 -14.62 19.90 -19.72
N LYS A 36 -13.96 19.17 -20.62
CA LYS A 36 -14.63 18.33 -21.62
C LYS A 36 -15.33 17.13 -20.97
N TYR A 37 -14.78 16.61 -19.87
CA TYR A 37 -15.26 15.39 -19.22
C TYR A 37 -16.04 15.64 -17.94
N ASP A 38 -15.65 16.65 -17.16
CA ASP A 38 -16.34 17.01 -15.92
C ASP A 38 -16.15 18.50 -15.60
N LEU A 39 -17.23 19.27 -15.63
CA LEU A 39 -17.22 20.70 -15.29
C LEU A 39 -17.11 20.96 -13.79
N GLU A 40 -17.38 19.96 -12.96
CA GLU A 40 -17.28 20.05 -11.50
C GLU A 40 -15.86 19.79 -11.00
N VAL A 41 -14.96 19.28 -11.85
CA VAL A 41 -13.56 19.02 -11.51
C VAL A 41 -12.68 20.19 -11.97
N LEU A 42 -12.02 20.83 -11.00
CA LEU A 42 -11.23 22.06 -11.13
C LEU A 42 -12.08 23.28 -11.51
N THR A 43 -12.04 24.32 -10.69
CA THR A 43 -12.61 25.61 -11.11
C THR A 43 -11.75 26.26 -12.18
N ARG A 44 -12.30 27.23 -12.92
CA ARG A 44 -11.51 28.08 -13.82
C ARG A 44 -10.31 28.72 -13.12
N ASN A 45 -10.50 29.16 -11.87
CA ASN A 45 -9.43 29.70 -11.04
C ASN A 45 -8.35 28.64 -10.72
N ASP A 46 -8.70 27.39 -10.45
CA ASP A 46 -7.70 26.33 -10.26
C ASP A 46 -6.90 26.09 -11.55
N ILE A 47 -7.56 26.04 -12.71
CA ILE A 47 -6.90 25.87 -14.01
C ILE A 47 -5.92 27.03 -14.26
N GLU A 48 -6.36 28.27 -14.06
CA GLU A 48 -5.52 29.46 -14.24
C GLU A 48 -4.32 29.46 -13.28
N ASN A 49 -4.52 29.08 -12.01
CA ASN A 49 -3.44 28.98 -11.02
C ASN A 49 -2.41 27.89 -11.37
N VAL A 50 -2.87 26.69 -11.77
CA VAL A 50 -1.96 25.61 -12.18
C VAL A 50 -1.23 26.00 -13.46
N ALA A 51 -1.91 26.64 -14.43
CA ALA A 51 -1.27 27.11 -15.66
C ALA A 51 -0.21 28.18 -15.38
N ALA A 52 -0.49 29.14 -14.50
CA ALA A 52 0.49 30.14 -14.07
C ALA A 52 1.70 29.48 -13.40
N LYS A 53 1.47 28.56 -12.46
CA LYS A 53 2.56 27.82 -11.79
C LYS A 53 3.40 26.99 -12.77
N THR A 54 2.76 26.36 -13.74
CA THR A 54 3.42 25.58 -14.80
C THR A 54 4.28 26.48 -15.69
N LYS A 55 3.79 27.67 -16.02
CA LYS A 55 4.53 28.65 -16.82
C LYS A 55 5.74 29.22 -16.06
N GLU A 56 5.60 29.45 -14.76
CA GLU A 56 6.65 30.06 -13.92
C GLU A 56 7.72 29.06 -13.46
N CYS A 57 7.34 27.82 -13.16
CA CYS A 57 8.21 26.84 -12.50
C CYS A 57 8.35 25.51 -13.28
N GLY A 58 7.67 25.36 -14.42
CA GLY A 58 7.68 24.15 -15.22
C GLY A 58 6.62 23.12 -14.82
N ASP A 59 6.47 22.09 -15.66
CA ASP A 59 5.42 21.06 -15.49
C ASP A 59 5.56 20.25 -14.21
N SER A 60 6.76 20.03 -13.69
CA SER A 60 6.94 19.26 -12.44
C SER A 60 6.27 19.94 -11.25
N ASP A 61 6.52 21.24 -11.06
CA ASP A 61 5.86 22.04 -10.03
C ASP A 61 4.36 22.22 -10.30
N GLY A 62 3.99 22.41 -11.57
CA GLY A 62 2.61 22.44 -12.00
C GLY A 62 1.86 21.15 -11.66
N ALA A 63 2.47 19.99 -11.85
CA ALA A 63 1.87 18.68 -11.59
C ALA A 63 1.63 18.46 -10.09
N VAL A 64 2.56 18.88 -9.24
CA VAL A 64 2.36 18.88 -7.78
C VAL A 64 1.14 19.72 -7.41
N MET A 65 1.05 20.95 -7.93
CA MET A 65 -0.10 21.82 -7.66
C MET A 65 -1.40 21.23 -8.22
N LEU A 66 -1.38 20.67 -9.42
CA LEU A 66 -2.55 20.07 -10.06
C LEU A 66 -3.11 18.92 -9.21
N LEU A 67 -2.26 18.00 -8.77
CA LEU A 67 -2.67 16.88 -7.91
C LEU A 67 -3.24 17.37 -6.58
N ASP A 68 -2.64 18.43 -6.01
CA ASP A 68 -3.13 19.06 -4.78
C ASP A 68 -4.50 19.71 -4.92
N ARG A 69 -4.84 20.20 -6.12
CA ARG A 69 -6.18 20.73 -6.44
C ARG A 69 -7.17 19.63 -6.73
N LEU A 70 -6.80 18.64 -7.55
CA LEU A 70 -7.67 17.55 -7.96
C LEU A 70 -8.27 16.80 -6.77
N ARG A 71 -7.46 16.46 -5.76
CA ARG A 71 -7.91 15.70 -4.57
C ARG A 71 -9.00 16.39 -3.73
N ARG A 72 -9.38 17.63 -4.04
CA ARG A 72 -10.48 18.35 -3.40
C ARG A 72 -11.83 18.03 -4.03
N TYR A 73 -11.87 17.42 -5.21
CA TYR A 73 -13.08 17.18 -5.99
C TYR A 73 -13.51 15.72 -5.90
N GLY A 74 -14.81 15.44 -5.70
CA GLY A 74 -15.34 14.08 -5.51
C GLY A 74 -14.92 13.08 -6.60
N ASN A 75 -15.04 13.49 -7.86
CA ASN A 75 -14.88 12.63 -9.05
C ASN A 75 -13.52 12.81 -9.77
N TRP A 76 -12.53 13.39 -9.09
CA TRP A 76 -11.29 13.83 -9.73
C TRP A 76 -10.51 12.71 -10.42
N PHE A 77 -10.45 11.52 -9.81
CA PHE A 77 -9.63 10.43 -10.32
C PHE A 77 -10.24 9.82 -11.59
N ALA A 78 -11.56 9.57 -11.60
CA ALA A 78 -12.24 9.10 -12.80
C ALA A 78 -12.20 10.13 -13.93
N CYS A 79 -12.32 11.42 -13.60
CA CYS A 79 -12.14 12.50 -14.58
C CYS A 79 -10.71 12.51 -15.16
N LEU A 80 -9.70 12.43 -14.31
CA LEU A 80 -8.30 12.35 -14.74
C LEU A 80 -8.05 11.18 -15.69
N LEU A 81 -8.55 9.99 -15.38
CA LEU A 81 -8.37 8.82 -16.25
C LEU A 81 -8.96 9.06 -17.65
N LYS A 82 -10.16 9.67 -17.74
CA LYS A 82 -10.77 10.04 -19.02
C LYS A 82 -9.95 11.09 -19.78
N VAL A 83 -9.40 12.08 -19.08
CA VAL A 83 -8.51 13.09 -19.68
C VAL A 83 -7.25 12.45 -20.26
N LEU A 84 -6.63 11.51 -19.55
CA LEU A 84 -5.45 10.80 -20.04
C LEU A 84 -5.76 9.88 -21.23
N GLU A 85 -6.99 9.35 -21.29
CA GLU A 85 -7.51 8.55 -22.40
C GLU A 85 -7.99 9.39 -23.60
N ASP A 86 -7.99 10.72 -23.48
CA ASP A 86 -8.46 11.60 -24.55
C ASP A 86 -7.58 11.42 -25.81
N PRO A 87 -8.18 11.30 -27.02
CA PRO A 87 -7.45 11.18 -28.27
C PRO A 87 -6.44 12.30 -28.55
N GLU A 88 -6.65 13.49 -27.97
CA GLU A 88 -5.74 14.64 -28.08
C GLU A 88 -4.53 14.51 -27.13
N ILE A 89 -4.72 13.87 -25.98
CA ILE A 89 -3.68 13.70 -24.94
C ILE A 89 -2.81 12.45 -25.19
N LYS A 90 -3.39 11.36 -25.72
CA LYS A 90 -2.69 10.11 -26.09
C LYS A 90 -1.90 9.45 -24.93
N GLN A 91 -2.32 9.64 -23.68
CA GLN A 91 -1.68 9.04 -22.50
C GLN A 91 -2.48 7.83 -21.95
N GLN A 92 -3.16 7.08 -22.82
CA GLN A 92 -3.95 5.90 -22.43
C GLN A 92 -3.15 4.89 -21.58
N HIS A 93 -1.89 4.66 -21.92
CA HIS A 93 -1.01 3.77 -21.16
C HIS A 93 -0.82 4.23 -19.71
N VAL A 94 -0.71 5.54 -19.47
CA VAL A 94 -0.60 6.12 -18.12
C VAL A 94 -1.90 5.89 -17.35
N ALA A 95 -3.05 6.08 -18.00
CA ALA A 95 -4.36 5.78 -17.40
C ALA A 95 -4.48 4.29 -17.02
N GLU A 96 -3.97 3.38 -17.84
CA GLU A 96 -3.94 1.95 -17.55
C GLU A 96 -3.04 1.62 -16.35
N ILE A 97 -1.82 2.18 -16.29
CA ILE A 97 -0.92 1.99 -15.14
C ILE A 97 -1.56 2.56 -13.87
N MET A 98 -2.19 3.73 -13.94
CA MET A 98 -2.90 4.32 -12.80
C MET A 98 -4.10 3.49 -12.37
N ARG A 99 -4.91 2.95 -13.30
CA ARG A 99 -6.01 2.03 -12.96
C ARG A 99 -5.49 0.77 -12.28
N SER A 100 -4.38 0.21 -12.76
CA SER A 100 -3.74 -0.93 -12.10
C SER A 100 -3.22 -0.56 -10.72
N ALA A 101 -2.54 0.57 -10.57
CA ALA A 101 -2.04 1.05 -9.27
C ALA A 101 -3.15 1.42 -8.28
N ASP A 102 -4.33 1.81 -8.79
CA ASP A 102 -5.51 2.03 -7.96
C ASP A 102 -6.13 0.69 -7.52
N ARG A 103 -6.12 -0.32 -8.38
CA ARG A 103 -6.52 -1.69 -8.03
C ARG A 103 -5.49 -2.38 -7.13
N GLU A 104 -4.21 -2.04 -7.25
CA GLU A 104 -3.11 -2.47 -6.38
C GLU A 104 -3.16 -1.74 -5.03
N CYS A 105 -4.24 -1.94 -4.26
CA CYS A 105 -4.16 -1.94 -2.81
C CYS A 105 -5.47 -2.50 -2.25
N PRO A 106 -5.48 -3.71 -1.66
CA PRO A 106 -6.50 -4.00 -0.68
C PRO A 106 -6.16 -3.14 0.53
N VAL A 107 -7.09 -2.26 0.94
CA VAL A 107 -7.08 -1.69 2.28
C VAL A 107 -7.42 -2.84 3.22
N VAL A 108 -6.47 -3.74 3.39
CA VAL A 108 -6.46 -4.70 4.47
C VAL A 108 -6.40 -3.87 5.73
N SER A 109 -7.41 -3.96 6.58
CA SER A 109 -7.38 -3.24 7.85
C SER A 109 -6.08 -3.59 8.57
N GLU A 110 -5.49 -2.62 9.27
CA GLU A 110 -4.28 -2.85 10.05
C GLU A 110 -4.48 -4.02 11.03
N THR A 111 -5.72 -4.21 11.51
CA THR A 111 -6.14 -5.38 12.29
C THR A 111 -6.02 -6.70 11.53
N PHE A 112 -6.51 -6.80 10.29
CA PHE A 112 -6.42 -8.04 9.51
C PHE A 112 -4.97 -8.36 9.13
N PHE A 113 -4.18 -7.35 8.78
CA PHE A 113 -2.75 -7.54 8.50
C PHE A 113 -2.01 -8.03 9.75
N HIS A 114 -2.32 -7.45 10.91
CA HIS A 114 -1.77 -7.88 12.19
C HIS A 114 -2.22 -9.31 12.55
N GLU A 115 -3.50 -9.64 12.40
CA GLU A 115 -4.03 -10.99 12.63
C GLU A 115 -3.33 -12.02 11.74
N HIS A 116 -3.20 -11.74 10.44
CA HIS A 116 -2.49 -12.62 9.52
C HIS A 116 -1.01 -12.80 9.92
N ASN A 117 -0.33 -11.71 10.29
CA ASN A 117 1.04 -11.79 10.79
C ASN A 117 1.15 -12.64 12.06
N MET A 118 0.17 -12.57 12.96
CA MET A 118 0.13 -13.40 14.16
C MET A 118 -0.13 -14.87 13.84
N GLU A 119 -1.00 -15.18 12.89
CA GLU A 119 -1.20 -16.56 12.41
C GLU A 119 0.07 -17.13 11.79
N MET A 120 0.75 -16.36 10.93
CA MET A 120 2.03 -16.74 10.36
C MET A 120 3.10 -16.95 11.44
N LYS A 121 3.18 -16.04 12.42
CA LYS A 121 4.09 -16.15 13.58
C LYS A 121 3.87 -17.48 14.31
N ILE A 122 2.62 -17.81 14.66
CA ILE A 122 2.28 -19.05 15.36
C ILE A 122 2.69 -20.27 14.54
N ALA A 123 2.42 -20.27 13.23
CA ALA A 123 2.74 -21.39 12.34
C ALA A 123 4.24 -21.71 12.28
N VAL A 124 5.09 -20.69 12.38
CA VAL A 124 6.56 -20.83 12.24
C VAL A 124 7.30 -20.86 13.55
N GLN A 125 6.65 -20.53 14.67
CA GLN A 125 7.30 -20.37 15.98
C GLN A 125 8.12 -21.59 16.40
N GLY A 126 7.55 -22.79 16.40
CA GLY A 126 8.27 -24.01 16.84
C GLY A 126 9.56 -24.26 16.05
N PRO A 127 9.49 -24.45 14.72
CA PRO A 127 10.69 -24.63 13.91
C PRO A 127 11.66 -23.44 13.98
N PHE A 128 11.16 -22.21 14.13
CA PHE A 128 12.03 -21.05 14.30
C PHE A 128 12.83 -21.15 15.62
N GLU A 129 12.18 -21.47 16.73
CA GLU A 129 12.83 -21.64 18.04
C GLU A 129 13.80 -22.84 18.07
N ASP A 130 13.49 -23.91 17.33
CA ASP A 130 14.31 -25.13 17.29
C ASP A 130 15.62 -24.93 16.52
N PHE A 131 15.64 -24.08 15.50
CA PHE A 131 16.76 -23.99 14.56
C PHE A 131 17.48 -22.64 14.53
N VAL A 132 16.82 -21.54 14.92
CA VAL A 132 17.36 -20.19 14.73
C VAL A 132 18.05 -19.68 15.99
N LEU A 133 19.34 -19.34 15.84
CA LEU A 133 20.11 -18.65 16.87
C LEU A 133 19.82 -17.13 16.81
N PRO A 134 19.26 -16.52 17.87
CA PRO A 134 18.79 -15.14 17.82
C PRO A 134 19.89 -14.15 17.46
N GLN A 135 21.07 -14.26 18.07
CA GLN A 135 22.18 -13.32 17.82
C GLN A 135 22.73 -13.43 16.40
N GLN A 136 22.74 -14.63 15.82
CA GLN A 136 23.17 -14.82 14.43
C GLN A 136 22.15 -14.20 13.46
N ALA A 137 20.86 -14.41 13.72
CA ALA A 137 19.79 -13.80 12.94
C ALA A 137 19.80 -12.27 13.06
N LEU A 138 19.96 -11.71 14.26
CA LEU A 138 20.08 -10.26 14.50
C LEU A 138 21.20 -9.64 13.66
N ARG A 139 22.41 -10.22 13.69
CA ARG A 139 23.54 -9.74 12.86
C ARG A 139 23.20 -9.75 11.37
N CYS A 140 22.50 -10.78 10.92
CA CYS A 140 22.08 -10.88 9.50
C CYS A 140 21.00 -9.85 9.15
N PHE A 141 20.04 -9.61 10.04
CA PHE A 141 19.06 -8.53 9.88
C PHE A 141 19.74 -7.15 9.83
N GLN A 142 20.69 -6.87 10.73
CA GLN A 142 21.44 -5.61 10.73
C GLN A 142 22.26 -5.42 9.45
N LYS A 143 22.84 -6.51 8.92
CA LYS A 143 23.60 -6.51 7.66
C LYS A 143 22.71 -6.29 6.44
N LEU A 144 21.60 -7.01 6.34
CA LEU A 144 20.75 -7.03 5.13
C LEU A 144 19.69 -5.94 5.11
N TYR A 145 19.21 -5.54 6.28
CA TYR A 145 18.14 -4.57 6.46
C TYR A 145 18.47 -3.56 7.58
N PRO A 146 19.45 -2.66 7.35
CA PRO A 146 19.77 -1.61 8.32
C PRO A 146 18.53 -0.80 8.68
N GLY A 147 18.24 -0.66 9.98
CA GLY A 147 17.06 0.06 10.48
C GLY A 147 15.75 -0.76 10.50
N PHE A 148 15.77 -2.04 10.11
CA PHE A 148 14.58 -2.90 10.24
C PHE A 148 14.18 -3.07 11.71
N MET A 149 15.16 -3.28 12.59
CA MET A 149 14.99 -3.22 14.04
C MET A 149 15.76 -2.02 14.61
N ASN A 150 15.17 -1.36 15.61
CA ASN A 150 15.84 -0.29 16.34
C ASN A 150 16.71 -0.85 17.48
N ASP A 151 17.62 -0.02 18.02
CA ASP A 151 18.58 -0.45 19.05
C ASP A 151 17.91 -0.99 20.32
N ARG A 152 16.71 -0.48 20.66
CA ARG A 152 15.94 -0.95 21.82
C ARG A 152 15.37 -2.34 21.58
N GLU A 153 14.85 -2.62 20.40
CA GLU A 153 14.38 -3.94 19.98
C GLU A 153 15.52 -4.95 19.98
N ILE A 154 16.67 -4.58 19.40
CA ILE A 154 17.88 -5.42 19.35
C ILE A 154 18.35 -5.74 20.78
N SER A 155 18.51 -4.72 21.62
CA SER A 155 18.93 -4.87 23.02
C SER A 155 17.96 -5.75 23.82
N ARG A 156 16.65 -5.68 23.52
CA ARG A 156 15.62 -6.50 24.18
C ARG A 156 15.79 -7.98 23.83
N VAL A 157 16.00 -8.30 22.56
CA VAL A 157 16.26 -9.67 22.10
C VAL A 157 17.56 -10.20 22.71
N ASP A 158 18.65 -9.43 22.69
CA ASP A 158 19.93 -9.84 23.28
C ASP A 158 19.80 -10.12 24.78
N LEU A 159 19.19 -9.20 25.53
CA LEU A 159 18.98 -9.35 26.97
C LEU A 159 18.15 -10.59 27.31
N ILE A 160 17.09 -10.86 26.56
CA ILE A 160 16.26 -12.06 26.77
C ILE A 160 17.03 -13.32 26.41
N THR A 161 17.83 -13.28 25.35
CA THR A 161 18.64 -14.44 24.94
C THR A 161 19.70 -14.76 25.99
N GLU A 162 20.38 -13.76 26.55
CA GLU A 162 21.35 -13.95 27.64
C GLU A 162 20.69 -14.48 28.91
N LYS A 163 19.54 -13.92 29.31
CA LYS A 163 18.89 -14.26 30.59
C LYS A 163 18.08 -15.56 30.55
N LYS A 164 17.50 -15.90 29.39
CA LYS A 164 16.50 -16.96 29.26
C LYS A 164 16.84 -18.00 28.19
N GLY A 165 17.98 -17.86 27.51
CA GLY A 165 18.47 -18.80 26.51
C GLY A 165 17.88 -18.61 25.11
N ASN A 166 18.44 -19.35 24.15
CA ASN A 166 18.19 -19.20 22.72
C ASN A 166 16.72 -19.36 22.32
N CYS A 167 16.01 -20.34 22.87
CA CYS A 167 14.58 -20.56 22.56
C CYS A 167 13.74 -19.31 22.92
N LYS A 168 13.91 -18.74 24.11
CA LYS A 168 13.19 -17.52 24.50
C LYS A 168 13.66 -16.28 23.73
N GLY A 169 14.95 -16.21 23.41
CA GLY A 169 15.48 -15.18 22.52
C GLY A 169 14.91 -15.27 21.09
N ALA A 170 14.71 -16.48 20.57
CA ALA A 170 14.16 -16.71 19.23
C ALA A 170 12.68 -16.34 19.19
N ASN A 171 11.93 -16.73 20.23
CA ASN A 171 10.56 -16.28 20.39
C ASN A 171 10.44 -14.75 20.40
N GLU A 172 11.31 -14.09 21.17
CA GLU A 172 11.33 -12.62 21.27
C GLU A 172 11.71 -11.97 19.93
N LEU A 173 12.71 -12.51 19.23
CA LEU A 173 13.06 -12.05 17.89
C LEU A 173 11.87 -12.17 16.94
N LEU A 174 11.19 -13.32 16.96
CA LEU A 174 10.03 -13.57 16.11
C LEU A 174 8.88 -12.62 16.45
N ASP A 175 8.67 -12.33 17.75
CA ASP A 175 7.73 -11.33 18.22
C ASP A 175 8.04 -9.95 17.62
N VAL A 176 9.28 -9.46 17.79
CA VAL A 176 9.71 -8.16 17.25
C VAL A 176 9.48 -8.06 15.75
N ILE A 177 9.93 -9.06 14.98
CA ILE A 177 9.86 -8.96 13.51
C ILE A 177 8.43 -9.11 13.00
N SER A 178 7.58 -9.94 13.64
CA SER A 178 6.20 -10.19 13.18
C SER A 178 5.28 -8.96 13.21
N HIS A 179 5.64 -7.92 13.96
CA HIS A 179 4.91 -6.65 13.97
C HIS A 179 5.30 -5.72 12.81
N LYS A 180 6.29 -6.09 12.00
CA LYS A 180 6.80 -5.27 10.90
C LYS A 180 6.20 -5.71 9.57
N ARG A 181 6.07 -4.76 8.64
CA ARG A 181 5.69 -5.07 7.26
C ARG A 181 6.77 -5.91 6.60
N ASP A 182 6.35 -6.82 5.71
CA ASP A 182 7.22 -7.71 4.93
C ASP A 182 8.18 -8.59 5.75
N TRP A 183 7.92 -8.74 7.05
CA TRP A 183 8.82 -9.43 7.97
C TRP A 183 9.16 -10.85 7.54
N PHE A 184 8.16 -11.57 7.01
CA PHE A 184 8.33 -12.96 6.61
C PHE A 184 9.27 -13.08 5.40
N ARG A 185 9.11 -12.18 4.42
CA ARG A 185 10.01 -12.08 3.26
C ARG A 185 11.43 -11.74 3.72
N CYS A 186 11.60 -10.73 4.58
CA CYS A 186 12.90 -10.35 5.12
C CYS A 186 13.54 -11.52 5.88
N LEU A 187 12.76 -12.24 6.69
CA LEU A 187 13.23 -13.42 7.40
C LEU A 187 13.70 -14.53 6.45
N MET A 188 12.95 -14.79 5.37
CA MET A 188 13.32 -15.79 4.37
C MET A 188 14.63 -15.45 3.68
N THR A 189 14.92 -14.17 3.43
CA THR A 189 16.21 -13.72 2.91
C THR A 189 17.32 -13.88 3.95
N VAL A 190 17.07 -13.51 5.22
CA VAL A 190 18.03 -13.68 6.32
C VAL A 190 18.42 -15.14 6.51
N LEU A 191 17.46 -16.07 6.58
CA LEU A 191 17.74 -17.50 6.76
C LEU A 191 18.57 -18.09 5.60
N ARG A 192 18.43 -17.51 4.41
CA ARG A 192 19.17 -17.91 3.20
C ARG A 192 20.51 -17.21 3.03
N ASP A 193 20.83 -16.20 3.84
CA ASP A 193 22.14 -15.57 3.76
C ASP A 193 23.24 -16.60 4.00
N SER A 194 24.31 -16.47 3.23
CA SER A 194 25.57 -17.20 3.37
C SER A 194 26.09 -17.30 4.81
N SER A 195 25.81 -16.32 5.68
CA SER A 195 26.21 -16.32 7.08
C SER A 195 25.27 -17.12 7.99
N MET A 196 24.02 -17.37 7.60
CA MET A 196 23.07 -18.20 8.35
C MET A 196 23.12 -19.65 7.87
N LYS A 197 23.20 -19.88 6.55
CA LYS A 197 23.15 -21.22 5.92
C LYS A 197 21.91 -22.03 6.33
N MET A 198 20.82 -21.36 6.69
CA MET A 198 19.56 -21.96 7.16
C MET A 198 18.52 -22.05 6.02
N GLY A 199 18.97 -22.26 4.77
CA GLY A 199 18.07 -22.36 3.62
C GLY A 199 17.04 -23.49 3.75
N HIS A 200 17.42 -24.61 4.38
CA HIS A 200 16.51 -25.71 4.68
C HIS A 200 15.42 -25.31 5.68
N VAL A 201 15.77 -24.56 6.74
CA VAL A 201 14.80 -24.01 7.71
C VAL A 201 13.84 -23.07 6.99
N ALA A 202 14.36 -22.20 6.13
CA ALA A 202 13.56 -21.27 5.35
C ALA A 202 12.51 -21.99 4.47
N SER A 203 12.90 -23.10 3.82
CA SER A 203 11.97 -23.95 3.09
C SER A 203 10.93 -24.66 3.98
N ILE A 204 11.28 -25.03 5.22
CA ILE A 204 10.30 -25.56 6.18
C ILE A 204 9.28 -24.49 6.56
N LEU A 205 9.75 -23.27 6.84
CA LEU A 205 8.87 -22.16 7.23
C LEU A 205 7.93 -21.77 6.10
N GLU A 206 8.44 -21.64 4.87
CA GLU A 206 7.61 -21.37 3.68
C GLU A 206 6.51 -22.42 3.51
N LYS A 207 6.86 -23.71 3.55
CA LYS A 207 5.89 -24.80 3.44
C LYS A 207 4.79 -24.72 4.51
N LYS A 208 5.14 -24.33 5.73
CA LYS A 208 4.19 -24.17 6.84
C LYS A 208 3.25 -22.98 6.66
N THR A 209 3.71 -21.93 5.99
CA THR A 209 2.93 -20.70 5.77
C THR A 209 2.22 -20.64 4.42
N GLU A 210 2.47 -21.58 3.51
CA GLU A 210 1.98 -21.53 2.14
C GLU A 210 0.44 -21.42 2.05
N SER A 211 -0.29 -22.20 2.85
CA SER A 211 -1.76 -22.14 2.87
C SER A 211 -2.26 -20.80 3.40
N LEU A 212 -1.66 -20.28 4.48
CA LEU A 212 -2.01 -18.99 5.06
C LEU A 212 -1.75 -17.85 4.08
N ARG A 213 -0.64 -17.89 3.34
CA ARG A 213 -0.30 -16.90 2.32
C ARG A 213 -1.31 -16.91 1.17
N ARG A 214 -1.67 -18.08 0.65
CA ARG A 214 -2.70 -18.20 -0.40
C ARG A 214 -4.06 -17.72 0.07
N GLU A 215 -4.42 -18.01 1.32
CA GLU A 215 -5.67 -17.55 1.91
C GLU A 215 -5.68 -16.02 2.08
N PHE A 216 -4.56 -15.44 2.53
CA PHE A 216 -4.40 -14.00 2.60
C PHE A 216 -4.54 -13.37 1.21
N GLU A 217 -3.79 -13.85 0.22
CA GLU A 217 -3.86 -13.39 -1.17
C GLU A 217 -5.28 -13.52 -1.74
N ALA A 218 -5.97 -14.63 -1.49
CA ALA A 218 -7.36 -14.84 -1.92
C ALA A 218 -8.34 -13.86 -1.24
N ARG A 219 -8.22 -13.64 0.08
CA ARG A 219 -9.07 -12.69 0.82
C ARG A 219 -8.79 -11.24 0.42
N THR A 220 -7.54 -10.92 0.10
CA THR A 220 -7.17 -9.60 -0.43
C THR A 220 -7.67 -9.37 -1.85
N ASN A 221 -7.81 -10.45 -2.65
CA ASN A 221 -8.31 -10.36 -4.03
C ASN A 221 -9.85 -10.49 -4.12
N ASN A 222 -10.52 -11.14 -3.15
CA ASN A 222 -11.97 -11.38 -3.17
C ASN A 222 -12.81 -10.27 -2.53
N ASN A 223 -12.20 -9.32 -1.81
CA ASN A 223 -12.91 -8.15 -1.27
C ASN A 223 -13.45 -7.19 -2.36
N ASP A 224 -13.22 -7.48 -3.65
CA ASP A 224 -13.77 -6.74 -4.80
C ASP A 224 -15.21 -7.15 -5.20
N TYR A 225 -15.81 -8.19 -4.58
CA TYR A 225 -17.15 -8.67 -5.01
C TYR A 225 -18.28 -8.59 -3.97
N GLU A 226 -18.02 -8.36 -2.69
CA GLU A 226 -19.09 -8.45 -1.66
C GLU A 226 -19.76 -7.12 -1.28
N THR A 227 -19.34 -5.98 -1.82
CA THR A 227 -19.99 -4.68 -1.47
C THR A 227 -21.18 -4.31 -2.38
N ASP A 228 -21.29 -4.92 -3.58
CA ASP A 228 -22.39 -4.61 -4.51
C ASP A 228 -23.62 -5.53 -4.37
N SER A 229 -23.47 -6.76 -3.84
CA SER A 229 -24.60 -7.70 -3.73
C SER A 229 -25.60 -7.34 -2.62
N ALA A 230 -25.13 -6.74 -1.51
CA ALA A 230 -26.01 -6.35 -0.39
C ALA A 230 -26.89 -5.11 -0.69
N SER A 231 -26.57 -4.35 -1.74
CA SER A 231 -27.30 -3.15 -2.15
C SER A 231 -28.33 -3.42 -3.26
N ILE A 232 -28.19 -4.53 -3.98
CA ILE A 232 -29.09 -4.91 -5.08
C ILE A 232 -30.31 -5.69 -4.56
N GLU A 233 -30.17 -6.52 -3.52
CA GLU A 233 -31.31 -7.27 -2.97
C GLU A 233 -32.33 -6.38 -2.23
N ARG A 234 -31.92 -5.24 -1.64
CA ARG A 234 -32.88 -4.33 -0.99
C ARG A 234 -33.72 -3.48 -1.94
N ARG A 235 -33.33 -3.36 -3.23
CA ARG A 235 -34.11 -2.63 -4.24
C ARG A 235 -35.12 -3.49 -5.00
N ALA A 236 -34.95 -4.82 -4.98
CA ALA A 236 -35.88 -5.74 -5.65
C ALA A 236 -37.17 -5.99 -4.85
N ASP A 237 -37.13 -5.82 -3.52
CA ASP A 237 -38.31 -6.05 -2.65
C ASP A 237 -39.22 -4.82 -2.50
N GLN A 238 -38.76 -3.61 -2.83
CA GLN A 238 -39.59 -2.40 -2.77
C GLN A 238 -40.35 -2.07 -4.06
N THR A 239 -40.10 -2.78 -5.16
CA THR A 239 -40.83 -2.59 -6.43
C THR A 239 -41.99 -3.58 -6.64
N LYS A 240 -42.23 -4.51 -5.71
CA LYS A 240 -43.39 -5.43 -5.75
C LYS A 240 -44.56 -5.03 -4.85
N SER A 241 -44.47 -3.87 -4.18
CA SER A 241 -45.53 -3.38 -3.32
C SER A 241 -45.79 -1.89 -3.58
N ASN A 242 -46.29 -1.58 -4.77
CA ASN A 242 -47.08 -0.39 -5.10
C ASN A 242 -47.89 -0.65 -6.37
#